data_AF-A0A2W0AF84-F1
#
_entry.id   AF-A0A2W0AF84-F1
#
_cell.length_a   1.000
_cell.length_b   1.000
_cell.length_c   1.000
_cell.angle_alpha   90.00
_cell.angle_beta   90.00
_cell.angle_gamma   90.00
#
_symmetry.space_group_name_H-M   'P 1'
#
loop_
_entity.id
_entity.type
_entity.pdbx_description
1 polymer ?
#
loop_
_entity_poly.entity_id
_entity_poly.type
_entity_poly.pdbx_seq_one_letter_code
_entity_poly.pdbx_strand_id
1 'polypeptide(L)'
;MRGKLVFATILLAAAAQAKDAKHYESGQLLQMDSVECGYDEKEGKSFAGEMLGTGSGHKKSHALLCQEYLLQSERVTYRIRPKDEKHPVLLPVGESAQFRMDKDKMKLRVEDLDDKERDYLVVSMTPRGDGKATASAGSRSNRHE
;
A
#
# COMPACT_ATOMS: atom_id res chain seq x y z
N MET A 1 -40.59 -31.81 -28.52
CA MET A 1 -39.29 -32.10 -27.86
C MET A 1 -38.17 -31.11 -28.22
N ARG A 2 -38.20 -30.46 -29.40
CA ARG A 2 -37.15 -29.51 -29.84
C ARG A 2 -37.07 -28.20 -29.02
N GLY A 3 -38.19 -27.65 -28.55
CA GLY A 3 -38.18 -26.40 -27.75
C GLY A 3 -37.57 -26.54 -26.35
N LYS A 4 -37.61 -27.73 -25.74
CA LYS A 4 -36.97 -27.99 -24.45
C LYS A 4 -35.45 -28.01 -24.54
N LEU A 5 -34.91 -28.39 -25.71
CA LEU A 5 -33.46 -28.44 -25.94
C LEU A 5 -32.85 -27.03 -26.08
N VAL A 6 -33.59 -26.10 -26.70
CA VAL A 6 -33.14 -24.71 -26.91
C VAL A 6 -33.11 -23.91 -25.61
N PHE A 7 -34.07 -24.15 -24.71
CA PHE A 7 -34.06 -23.51 -23.39
C PHE A 7 -32.91 -24.00 -22.50
N ALA A 8 -32.54 -25.28 -22.61
CA ALA A 8 -31.44 -25.84 -21.83
C ALA A 8 -30.06 -25.29 -22.23
N THR A 9 -29.85 -24.95 -23.51
CA THR A 9 -28.57 -24.39 -23.97
C THR A 9 -28.39 -22.92 -23.57
N ILE A 10 -29.48 -22.14 -23.51
CA ILE A 10 -29.45 -20.73 -23.08
C ILE A 10 -29.10 -20.61 -21.58
N LEU A 11 -29.61 -21.53 -20.75
CA LEU A 11 -29.31 -21.56 -19.31
C LEU A 11 -27.84 -21.92 -19.00
N LEU A 12 -27.19 -22.75 -19.82
CA LEU A 12 -25.79 -23.13 -19.62
C LEU A 12 -24.81 -21.99 -19.98
N ALA A 13 -25.16 -21.09 -20.90
CA ALA A 13 -24.30 -19.98 -21.29
C ALA A 13 -24.21 -18.88 -20.21
N ALA A 14 -25.23 -18.73 -19.37
CA ALA A 14 -25.27 -17.73 -18.31
C ALA A 14 -24.35 -18.06 -17.11
N ALA A 15 -24.04 -19.34 -16.88
CA ALA A 15 -23.22 -19.77 -15.75
C ALA A 15 -21.69 -19.59 -15.98
N ALA A 16 -21.26 -19.24 -17.20
CA ALA A 16 -19.85 -19.11 -17.54
C ALA A 16 -19.25 -17.72 -17.24
N GLN A 17 -20.07 -16.74 -16.85
CA GLN A 17 -19.64 -15.37 -16.56
C GLN A 17 -19.74 -15.07 -15.05
N ALA A 18 -19.04 -15.85 -14.24
CA ALA A 18 -18.92 -15.60 -12.81
C ALA A 18 -17.47 -15.75 -12.35
N LYS A 19 -16.53 -15.16 -13.10
CA LYS A 19 -15.24 -14.78 -12.54
C LYS A 19 -15.39 -13.32 -12.15
N ASP A 20 -15.63 -13.06 -10.87
CA ASP A 20 -15.72 -11.70 -10.33
C ASP A 20 -14.56 -10.87 -10.87
N ALA A 21 -14.87 -9.84 -11.65
CA ALA A 21 -13.87 -8.91 -12.14
C ALA A 21 -13.26 -8.22 -10.92
N LYS A 22 -11.98 -8.48 -10.66
CA LYS A 22 -11.25 -7.80 -9.59
C LYS A 22 -11.30 -6.29 -9.89
N HIS A 23 -11.90 -5.52 -8.99
CA HIS A 23 -12.04 -4.09 -9.15
C HIS A 23 -10.67 -3.43 -8.96
N TYR A 24 -10.06 -2.98 -10.05
CA TYR A 24 -8.83 -2.20 -10.02
C TYR A 24 -9.17 -0.72 -9.99
N GLU A 25 -8.44 0.02 -9.17
CA GLU A 25 -8.40 1.48 -9.15
C GLU A 25 -7.11 1.95 -9.82
N SER A 26 -7.15 3.15 -10.40
CA SER A 26 -5.98 3.78 -11.01
C SER A 26 -5.43 4.88 -10.09
N GLY A 27 -4.11 5.05 -10.09
CA GLY A 27 -3.43 6.14 -9.42
C GLY A 27 -2.09 6.46 -10.07
N GLN A 28 -1.45 7.53 -9.62
CA GLN A 28 -0.14 7.95 -10.09
C GLN A 28 0.88 7.90 -8.97
N LEU A 29 2.08 7.39 -9.28
CA LEU A 29 3.22 7.40 -8.37
C LEU A 29 3.85 8.79 -8.38
N LEU A 30 3.66 9.55 -7.30
CA LEU A 30 4.11 10.94 -7.24
C LEU A 30 5.56 11.09 -6.79
N GLN A 31 5.99 10.24 -5.85
CA GLN A 31 7.29 10.40 -5.19
C GLN A 31 7.73 9.10 -4.53
N MET A 32 9.05 8.99 -4.33
CA MET A 32 9.70 7.99 -3.49
C MET A 32 10.52 8.71 -2.42
N ASP A 33 10.31 8.34 -1.16
CA ASP A 33 11.03 8.84 0.01
C ASP A 33 11.80 7.70 0.70
N SER A 34 12.91 8.05 1.35
CA SER A 34 13.63 7.19 2.29
C SER A 34 13.27 7.63 3.70
N VAL A 35 12.59 6.77 4.45
CA VAL A 35 12.04 7.10 5.77
C VAL A 35 12.55 6.14 6.83
N GLU A 36 12.77 6.64 8.04
CA GLU A 36 13.09 5.80 9.18
C GLU A 36 11.90 4.87 9.49
N CYS A 37 12.18 3.57 9.54
CA CYS A 37 11.15 2.53 9.65
C CYS A 37 11.43 1.49 10.73
N GLY A 38 12.60 1.53 11.35
CA GLY A 38 13.01 0.62 12.40
C GLY A 38 14.40 0.96 12.92
N TYR A 39 14.95 0.12 13.78
CA TYR A 39 16.32 0.24 14.27
C TYR A 39 17.01 -1.12 14.15
N ASP A 40 18.22 -1.12 13.59
CA ASP A 40 19.11 -2.28 13.59
C ASP A 40 19.93 -2.24 14.89
N GLU A 41 19.56 -3.08 15.85
CA GLU A 41 20.47 -3.43 16.95
C GLU A 41 21.50 -4.39 16.38
N LYS A 42 22.64 -3.87 15.92
CA LYS A 42 23.83 -4.71 15.66
C LYS A 42 24.35 -5.27 16.98
N GLU A 43 23.69 -6.32 17.48
CA GLU A 43 24.23 -7.29 18.42
C GLU A 43 25.34 -8.05 17.68
N GLY A 44 26.55 -7.49 17.70
CA GLY A 44 27.73 -8.19 17.22
C GLY A 44 27.92 -9.46 18.02
N LYS A 45 27.56 -10.62 17.46
CA LYS A 45 27.90 -11.95 17.96
C LYS A 45 27.86 -12.08 19.50
N SER A 46 26.69 -12.14 20.12
CA SER A 46 26.58 -12.65 21.49
C SER A 46 25.57 -13.79 21.58
N PHE A 47 25.89 -14.90 20.93
CA PHE A 47 25.39 -16.22 21.33
C PHE A 47 26.51 -17.11 21.92
N ALA A 48 27.70 -16.54 22.14
CA ALA A 48 28.85 -17.27 22.70
C ALA A 48 29.72 -16.40 23.63
N GLY A 49 29.14 -15.40 24.30
CA GLY A 49 29.89 -14.41 25.10
C GLY A 49 29.32 -14.12 26.48
N GLU A 50 28.35 -14.91 26.97
CA GLU A 50 27.74 -14.73 28.29
C GLU A 50 28.60 -15.35 29.42
N MET A 51 29.90 -15.11 29.35
CA MET A 51 30.84 -15.43 30.41
C MET A 51 31.99 -14.43 30.30
N LEU A 52 31.79 -13.22 30.83
CA LEU A 52 32.81 -12.32 31.38
C LEU A 52 32.14 -10.95 31.58
N GLY A 53 31.61 -10.74 32.78
CA GLY A 53 31.09 -9.45 33.18
C GLY A 53 32.21 -8.42 33.25
N THR A 54 32.13 -7.36 32.43
CA THR A 54 32.65 -6.01 32.71
C THR A 54 32.11 -5.02 31.67
N GLY A 55 31.54 -3.90 32.13
CA GLY A 55 31.69 -2.60 31.44
C GLY A 55 30.60 -2.19 30.43
N SER A 56 29.68 -1.35 30.89
CA SER A 56 29.04 -0.23 30.14
C SER A 56 28.57 -0.51 28.71
N GLY A 57 27.28 -0.82 28.59
CA GLY A 57 26.58 -0.91 27.31
C GLY A 57 26.72 0.37 26.47
N HIS A 58 27.32 0.22 25.29
CA HIS A 58 27.15 1.13 24.17
C HIS A 58 26.43 0.38 23.05
N LYS A 59 25.10 0.29 23.16
CA LYS A 59 24.24 -0.13 22.06
C LYS A 59 24.22 1.00 21.02
N LYS A 60 24.96 0.85 19.93
CA LYS A 60 24.84 1.72 18.76
C LYS A 60 23.67 1.22 17.91
N SER A 61 22.44 1.62 18.26
CA SER A 61 21.27 1.39 17.41
C SER A 61 21.33 2.32 16.20
N HIS A 62 21.32 1.77 14.99
CA HIS A 62 21.23 2.57 13.77
C HIS A 62 19.79 2.55 13.25
N ALA A 63 19.22 3.71 12.90
CA ALA A 63 17.90 3.76 12.28
C ALA A 63 17.94 3.08 10.90
N LEU A 64 17.03 2.15 10.67
CA LEU A 64 16.79 1.53 9.38
C LEU A 64 15.96 2.47 8.51
N LEU A 65 16.39 2.62 7.26
CA LEU A 65 15.71 3.43 6.25
C LEU A 65 14.96 2.52 5.28
N CYS A 66 13.65 2.75 5.12
CA CYS A 66 12.79 2.04 4.19
C CYS A 66 12.36 2.95 3.05
N GLN A 67 12.11 2.34 1.89
CA GLN A 67 11.54 3.02 0.74
C GLN A 67 10.02 3.14 0.91
N GLU A 68 9.51 4.37 0.84
CA GLU A 68 8.08 4.68 0.89
C GLU A 68 7.67 5.46 -0.35
N TYR A 69 6.57 5.07 -0.98
CA TYR A 69 6.06 5.71 -2.19
C TYR A 69 4.74 6.42 -1.90
N LEU A 70 4.52 7.54 -2.59
CA LEU A 70 3.24 8.24 -2.62
C LEU A 70 2.47 7.84 -3.87
N LEU A 71 1.37 7.10 -3.68
CA LEU A 71 0.43 6.75 -4.73
C LEU A 71 -0.83 7.61 -4.58
N GLN A 72 -1.11 8.47 -5.55
CA GLN A 72 -2.29 9.32 -5.55
C GLN A 72 -3.37 8.73 -6.44
N SER A 73 -4.53 8.42 -5.86
CA SER A 73 -5.75 8.09 -6.60
C SER A 73 -6.67 9.32 -6.72
N GLU A 74 -7.88 9.13 -7.27
CA GLU A 74 -8.90 10.18 -7.40
C GLU A 74 -9.18 10.91 -6.07
N ARG A 75 -9.27 10.16 -4.97
CA ARG A 75 -9.76 10.68 -3.67
C ARG A 75 -8.80 10.53 -2.52
N VAL A 76 -7.75 9.71 -2.64
CA VAL A 76 -6.87 9.37 -1.54
C VAL A 76 -5.43 9.36 -2.02
N THR A 77 -4.54 9.93 -1.20
CA THR A 77 -3.10 9.74 -1.32
C THR A 77 -2.67 8.65 -0.34
N TYR A 78 -2.12 7.57 -0.87
CA TYR A 78 -1.60 6.44 -0.12
C TYR A 78 -0.09 6.58 0.06
N ARG A 79 0.40 6.33 1.27
CA ARG A 79 1.81 6.04 1.53
C ARG A 79 2.00 4.54 1.58
N ILE A 80 2.81 3.99 0.68
CA ILE A 80 2.98 2.55 0.52
C ILE A 80 4.43 2.13 0.62
N ARG A 81 4.69 0.94 1.17
CA ARG A 81 6.03 0.34 1.27
C ARG A 81 6.06 -1.05 0.64
N PRO A 82 7.16 -1.43 -0.04
CA PRO A 82 7.32 -2.80 -0.50
C PRO A 82 7.20 -3.78 0.67
N LYS A 83 6.44 -4.86 0.51
CA LYS A 83 6.38 -5.92 1.54
C LYS A 83 7.67 -6.74 1.58
N ASP A 84 8.32 -6.93 0.43
CA ASP A 84 9.60 -7.61 0.34
C ASP A 84 10.75 -6.60 0.39
N GLU A 85 11.38 -6.50 1.56
CA GLU A 85 12.53 -5.61 1.79
C GLU A 85 13.85 -6.17 1.26
N LYS A 86 13.90 -7.46 0.86
CA LYS A 86 15.16 -8.08 0.40
C LYS A 86 15.51 -7.69 -1.03
N HIS A 87 14.49 -7.57 -1.89
CA HIS A 87 14.66 -7.19 -3.29
C HIS A 87 13.57 -6.19 -3.71
N PRO A 88 13.50 -5.00 -3.08
CA PRO A 88 12.52 -4.00 -3.44
C PRO A 88 12.81 -3.53 -4.87
N VAL A 89 11.81 -3.65 -5.74
CA VAL A 89 11.88 -3.11 -7.09
C VAL A 89 11.55 -1.63 -7.03
N LEU A 90 12.41 -0.82 -7.64
CA LEU A 90 12.18 0.61 -7.76
C LEU A 90 11.01 0.87 -8.69
N LEU A 91 10.01 1.60 -8.19
CA LEU A 91 8.86 1.99 -9.01
C LEU A 91 9.19 3.29 -9.75
N PRO A 92 8.83 3.39 -11.05
CA PRO A 92 9.04 4.62 -11.80
C PRO A 92 8.09 5.72 -11.29
N VAL A 93 8.66 6.80 -10.78
CA VAL A 93 7.92 7.98 -10.33
C VAL A 93 7.45 8.78 -11.55
N GLY A 94 6.23 9.29 -11.51
CA GLY A 94 5.54 9.95 -12.61
C GLY A 94 4.55 9.03 -13.34
N GLU A 95 4.70 7.72 -13.20
CA GLU A 95 3.92 6.74 -13.94
C GLU A 95 2.58 6.39 -13.31
N SER A 96 1.67 5.95 -14.18
CA SER A 96 0.36 5.41 -13.78
C SER A 96 0.50 3.97 -13.29
N ALA A 97 -0.29 3.66 -12.27
CA ALA A 97 -0.35 2.34 -11.68
C ALA A 97 -1.80 1.95 -11.40
N GLN A 98 -2.10 0.67 -11.61
CA GLN A 98 -3.36 0.06 -11.24
C GLN A 98 -3.16 -0.71 -9.94
N PHE A 99 -4.11 -0.57 -9.02
CA PHE A 99 -4.05 -1.25 -7.74
C PHE A 99 -5.40 -1.80 -7.32
N ARG A 100 -5.35 -2.79 -6.46
CA ARG A 100 -6.52 -3.29 -5.74
C ARG A 100 -6.14 -3.57 -4.29
N MET A 101 -7.11 -3.43 -3.41
CA MET A 101 -6.93 -3.84 -2.02
C MET A 101 -7.18 -5.34 -1.90
N ASP A 102 -6.26 -6.03 -1.24
CA ASP A 102 -6.32 -7.46 -0.94
C ASP A 102 -6.06 -7.66 0.56
N LYS A 103 -7.14 -7.67 1.34
CA LYS A 103 -7.13 -7.74 2.80
C LYS A 103 -6.31 -6.59 3.42
N ASP A 104 -5.10 -6.90 3.89
CA ASP A 104 -4.17 -6.00 4.56
C ASP A 104 -3.10 -5.42 3.63
N LYS A 105 -3.19 -5.70 2.33
CA LYS A 105 -2.15 -5.36 1.34
C LYS A 105 -2.75 -4.68 0.12
N MET A 106 -1.96 -3.81 -0.49
CA MET A 106 -2.21 -3.27 -1.81
C MET A 106 -1.49 -4.14 -2.85
N LYS A 107 -2.21 -4.62 -3.85
CA LYS A 107 -1.65 -5.30 -5.02
C LYS A 107 -1.47 -4.26 -6.11
N LEU A 108 -0.24 -3.87 -6.39
CA LEU A 108 0.11 -2.81 -7.34
C LEU A 108 0.65 -3.40 -8.64
N ARG A 109 0.21 -2.87 -9.78
CA ARG A 109 0.74 -3.12 -11.12
C ARG A 109 1.06 -1.76 -11.75
N VAL A 110 2.26 -1.60 -12.29
CA VAL A 110 2.70 -0.34 -12.93
C VAL A 110 2.75 -0.54 -14.42
N GLU A 111 2.16 0.39 -15.18
CA GLU A 111 1.93 0.20 -16.63
C GLU A 111 3.24 0.08 -17.44
N ASP A 112 4.29 0.83 -17.06
CA ASP A 112 5.55 0.91 -17.80
C ASP A 112 6.69 0.00 -17.25
N LEU A 113 6.43 -0.79 -16.21
CA LEU A 113 7.46 -1.61 -15.56
C LEU A 113 7.34 -3.09 -15.96
N ASP A 114 6.29 -3.75 -15.50
CA ASP A 114 5.94 -5.13 -15.82
C ASP A 114 4.45 -5.40 -15.50
N ASP A 115 3.88 -6.42 -16.13
CA ASP A 115 2.49 -6.82 -15.90
C ASP A 115 2.28 -7.60 -14.58
N LYS A 116 3.23 -7.55 -13.64
CA LYS A 116 3.18 -8.35 -12.42
C LYS A 116 2.52 -7.56 -11.28
N GLU A 117 1.66 -8.24 -10.55
CA GLU A 117 1.15 -7.70 -9.28
C GLU A 117 2.22 -7.85 -8.19
N ARG A 118 2.42 -6.77 -7.43
CA ARG A 118 3.37 -6.70 -6.33
C ARG A 118 2.67 -6.31 -5.04
N ASP A 119 3.14 -6.87 -3.93
CA ASP A 119 2.54 -6.65 -2.61
C ASP A 119 3.16 -5.44 -1.94
N TYR A 120 2.31 -4.47 -1.61
CA TYR A 120 2.65 -3.28 -0.87
C TYR A 120 1.86 -3.21 0.44
N LEU A 121 2.51 -2.73 1.49
CA LEU A 121 1.88 -2.38 2.76
C LEU A 121 1.42 -0.92 2.69
N VAL A 122 0.20 -0.64 3.15
CA VAL A 122 -0.30 0.73 3.25
C VAL A 122 0.07 1.28 4.63
N VAL A 123 0.93 2.30 4.65
CA VAL A 123 1.41 2.96 5.87
C VAL A 123 0.42 4.02 6.34
N SER A 124 -0.09 4.82 5.40
CA SER A 124 -1.10 5.84 5.70
C SER A 124 -1.99 6.14 4.50
N MET A 125 -3.17 6.69 4.78
CA MET A 125 -4.15 7.13 3.81
C MET A 125 -4.60 8.55 4.14
N THR A 126 -4.41 9.47 3.21
CA THR A 126 -4.80 10.88 3.38
C THR A 126 -5.82 11.24 2.32
N PRO A 127 -7.05 11.67 2.68
CA PRO A 127 -8.02 12.15 1.71
C PRO A 127 -7.46 13.34 0.92
N ARG A 128 -7.73 13.37 -0.38
CA ARG A 128 -7.38 14.50 -1.24
C ARG A 128 -8.33 15.65 -0.93
N GLY A 129 -7.77 16.79 -0.53
CA GLY A 129 -8.51 17.98 -0.08
C GLY A 129 -9.45 18.61 -1.12
N ASP A 130 -9.43 18.11 -2.35
CA ASP A 130 -10.21 18.64 -3.48
C ASP A 130 -11.67 18.12 -3.48
N GLY A 131 -12.00 17.15 -2.61
CA GLY A 131 -13.33 16.58 -2.43
C GLY A 131 -14.07 17.15 -1.23
N LYS A 132 -14.49 18.41 -1.30
CA LYS A 132 -15.52 19.00 -0.42
C LYS A 132 -15.19 18.92 1.09
N ALA A 133 -14.22 19.72 1.54
CA ALA A 133 -14.17 20.19 2.92
C ALA A 133 -15.36 21.15 3.19
N THR A 134 -16.59 20.63 3.23
CA THR A 134 -17.72 21.36 3.82
C THR A 134 -17.73 21.16 5.33
N ALA A 135 -17.46 22.26 6.02
CA ALA A 135 -18.06 22.67 7.29
C ALA A 135 -17.90 21.74 8.52
N SER A 136 -16.87 21.99 9.31
CA SER A 136 -16.98 22.02 10.78
C SER A 136 -15.75 22.63 11.46
N ALA A 137 -15.44 23.88 11.16
CA ALA A 137 -14.71 24.74 12.09
C ALA A 137 -15.64 25.89 12.45
N GLY A 138 -16.37 25.69 13.56
CA GLY A 138 -17.43 26.57 14.02
C GLY A 138 -16.95 27.99 14.24
N SER A 139 -17.58 28.93 13.55
CA SER A 139 -17.65 30.33 13.96
C SER A 139 -18.28 30.40 15.35
N ARG A 140 -17.47 30.63 16.38
CA ARG A 140 -17.94 31.23 17.63
C ARG A 140 -17.51 32.69 17.60
N SER A 141 -18.32 33.49 16.91
CA SER A 141 -18.37 34.94 17.07
C SER A 141 -18.93 35.23 18.47
N ASN A 142 -18.05 35.49 19.44
CA ASN A 142 -18.46 36.06 20.71
C ASN A 142 -18.62 37.57 20.54
N ARG A 143 -19.88 38.00 20.41
CA ARG A 143 -20.34 39.37 20.64
C ARG A 143 -21.11 39.39 21.96
N HIS A 144 -20.55 40.03 22.97
CA HIS A 144 -21.24 40.54 24.17
C HIS A 144 -20.46 41.81 24.57
N GLU A 145 -21.04 42.97 24.26
CA GLU A 145 -21.61 43.94 25.23
C GLU A 145 -20.54 44.79 25.92
#